data_AF-A0A321LB80-F1
#
_entry.id   AF-A0A321LB80-F1
#
_cell.length_a   1.000
_cell.length_b   1.000
_cell.length_c   1.000
_cell.angle_alpha   90.00
_cell.angle_beta   90.00
_cell.angle_gamma   90.00
#
_symmetry.space_group_name_H-M   'P 1'
#
loop_
_entity.id
_entity.type
_entity.pdbx_description
1 polymer ?
#
loop_
_entity_poly.entity_id
_entity_poly.type
_entity_poly.pdbx_seq_one_letter_code
_entity_poly.pdbx_strand_id
1 'polypeptide(L)'
;MAHRIIEIPGGRTTNDDAPEVKIVAPSDHPVTLIIMYYAGGTAENRVFGELSFEHVLEYRWKADFVCYEDHPEHEEDAKLGLIEIIDSRYVADMATKGQLRDYPGKRFGLGLNETQVRHFRISFDDHGRYDIIALEVSVREIVEDD
;
A
#
# COMPACT_ATOMS: atom_id res chain seq x y z
N MET A 1 -4.32 16.61 3.01
CA MET A 1 -4.31 15.91 1.70
C MET A 1 -5.63 15.16 1.59
N ALA A 2 -6.34 15.25 0.45
CA ALA A 2 -7.57 14.49 0.28
C ALA A 2 -7.23 12.98 0.15
N HIS A 3 -7.88 12.16 0.96
CA HIS A 3 -7.72 10.71 0.95
C HIS A 3 -9.06 10.02 1.15
N ARG A 4 -9.12 8.76 0.75
CA ARG A 4 -10.24 7.85 0.99
C ARG A 4 -9.75 6.68 1.80
N ILE A 5 -10.41 6.39 2.91
CA ILE A 5 -10.13 5.20 3.73
C ILE A 5 -10.62 3.96 2.99
N ILE A 6 -9.81 2.90 3.01
CA ILE A 6 -10.18 1.57 2.54
C ILE A 6 -10.22 0.68 3.77
N GLU A 7 -11.38 0.08 4.02
CA GLU A 7 -11.57 -0.82 5.16
C GLU A 7 -10.70 -2.07 4.99
N ILE A 8 -10.00 -2.45 6.06
CA ILE A 8 -9.13 -3.62 6.12
C ILE A 8 -9.37 -4.37 7.44
N PRO A 9 -9.21 -5.71 7.48
CA PRO A 9 -9.45 -6.46 8.71
C PRO A 9 -8.45 -6.09 9.81
N GLY A 10 -8.92 -6.18 11.06
CA GLY A 10 -8.14 -5.85 12.25
C GLY A 10 -8.24 -4.38 12.67
N GLY A 11 -7.35 -3.99 13.58
CA GLY A 11 -7.33 -2.61 14.09
C GLY A 11 -6.01 -2.14 14.69
N ARG A 12 -5.09 -3.07 14.98
CA ARG A 12 -3.70 -2.81 15.38
C ARG A 12 -2.82 -3.98 14.96
N THR A 13 -1.56 -3.68 14.72
CA THR A 13 -0.44 -4.60 14.53
C THR A 13 0.63 -4.32 15.58
N THR A 14 1.43 -5.33 15.92
CA THR A 14 2.57 -5.20 16.85
C THR A 14 3.85 -5.67 16.18
N ASN A 15 5.00 -5.21 16.65
CA ASN A 15 6.31 -5.63 16.12
C ASN A 15 6.52 -7.15 16.04
N ASP A 16 5.93 -7.90 16.98
CA ASP A 16 6.04 -9.36 17.02
C ASP A 16 5.28 -10.06 15.87
N ASP A 17 4.37 -9.34 15.20
CA ASP A 17 3.54 -9.81 14.08
C ASP A 17 3.76 -8.92 12.84
N ALA A 18 5.03 -8.68 12.48
CA ALA A 18 5.39 -7.89 11.32
C ALA A 18 4.74 -8.42 10.03
N PRO A 19 4.31 -7.55 9.11
CA PRO A 19 3.68 -7.97 7.87
C PRO A 19 4.66 -8.73 6.98
N GLU A 20 4.20 -9.83 6.38
CA GLU A 20 4.91 -10.53 5.31
C GLU A 20 4.69 -9.79 3.99
N VAL A 21 5.77 -9.50 3.28
CA VAL A 21 5.72 -8.81 1.98
C VAL A 21 6.31 -9.69 0.90
N LYS A 22 5.51 -9.94 -0.14
CA LYS A 22 5.88 -10.77 -1.29
C LYS A 22 5.71 -9.98 -2.57
N ILE A 23 6.73 -10.03 -3.42
CA ILE A 23 6.71 -9.42 -4.75
C ILE A 23 6.67 -10.55 -5.77
N VAL A 24 5.64 -10.55 -6.61
CA VAL A 24 5.45 -11.52 -7.68
C VAL A 24 5.63 -10.79 -9.00
N ALA A 25 6.68 -11.15 -9.75
CA ALA A 25 7.00 -10.54 -11.05
C ALA A 25 7.25 -11.64 -12.09
N PRO A 26 6.18 -12.26 -12.63
CA PRO A 26 6.31 -13.24 -13.70
C PRO A 26 6.79 -12.56 -14.99
N SER A 27 7.54 -13.27 -15.83
CA SER A 27 8.11 -12.72 -17.06
C SER A 27 7.10 -12.06 -18.00
N ASP A 28 5.85 -12.55 -17.99
CA ASP A 28 4.78 -12.14 -18.91
C ASP A 28 3.60 -11.44 -18.21
N HIS A 29 3.74 -11.10 -16.92
CA HIS A 29 2.67 -10.47 -16.16
C HIS A 29 3.14 -9.21 -15.42
N PRO A 30 2.23 -8.25 -15.19
CA PRO A 30 2.49 -7.10 -14.34
C PRO A 30 2.97 -7.50 -12.94
N VAL A 31 3.77 -6.65 -12.31
CA VAL A 31 4.23 -6.87 -10.94
C VAL A 31 3.05 -6.79 -9.97
N THR A 32 2.96 -7.75 -9.07
CA THR A 32 2.00 -7.77 -7.96
C THR A 32 2.75 -7.70 -6.64
N LEU A 33 2.30 -6.82 -5.75
CA LEU A 33 2.77 -6.75 -4.37
C LEU A 33 1.68 -7.32 -3.45
N ILE A 34 2.04 -8.32 -2.66
CA ILE A 34 1.15 -8.93 -1.67
C ILE A 34 1.71 -8.60 -0.29
N ILE A 35 0.85 -8.08 0.58
CA ILE A 35 1.15 -7.81 1.98
C ILE A 35 0.18 -8.60 2.84
N MET A 36 0.70 -9.55 3.59
CA MET A 36 -0.07 -10.32 4.57
C MET A 36 0.27 -9.84 5.97
N TYR A 37 -0.72 -9.69 6.83
CA TYR A 37 -0.52 -9.25 8.21
C TYR A 37 -1.52 -9.91 9.15
N TYR A 38 -1.16 -10.02 10.42
CA TYR A 38 -2.05 -10.51 11.45
C TYR A 38 -3.12 -9.46 11.76
N ALA A 39 -4.39 -9.81 11.58
CA ALA A 39 -5.54 -8.95 11.82
C ALA A 39 -6.19 -9.21 13.20
N GLY A 40 -5.70 -10.20 13.96
CA GLY A 40 -6.19 -10.56 15.28
C GLY A 40 -6.71 -12.00 15.35
N GLY A 41 -7.38 -12.33 16.45
CA GLY A 41 -7.91 -13.67 16.68
C GLY A 41 -7.40 -14.31 17.97
N THR A 42 -7.68 -15.61 18.11
CA THR A 42 -7.19 -16.45 19.22
C THR A 42 -6.12 -17.40 18.69
N ALA A 43 -5.47 -18.16 19.59
CA ALA A 43 -4.48 -19.16 19.19
C ALA A 43 -5.07 -20.22 18.23
N GLU A 44 -6.35 -20.54 18.37
CA GLU A 44 -7.08 -21.57 17.60
C GLU A 44 -7.75 -21.01 16.35
N ASN A 45 -8.06 -19.71 16.30
CA ASN A 45 -8.70 -19.03 15.17
C ASN A 45 -7.94 -17.75 14.85
N ARG A 46 -6.90 -17.87 14.02
CA ARG A 46 -6.10 -16.72 13.59
C ARG A 46 -6.72 -16.07 12.37
N VAL A 47 -6.80 -14.74 12.40
CA VAL A 47 -7.32 -13.94 11.29
C VAL A 47 -6.17 -13.13 10.70
N PHE A 48 -6.01 -13.24 9.39
CA PHE A 48 -5.01 -12.50 8.62
C PHE A 48 -5.69 -11.59 7.60
N GLY A 49 -5.12 -10.41 7.41
CA GLY A 49 -5.43 -9.56 6.27
C GLY A 49 -4.44 -9.80 5.13
N GLU A 50 -4.95 -9.98 3.92
CA GLU A 50 -4.16 -10.01 2.69
C GLU A 50 -4.52 -8.81 1.82
N LEU A 51 -3.52 -7.98 1.53
CA LEU A 51 -3.60 -6.89 0.57
C LEU A 51 -2.86 -7.30 -0.70
N SER A 52 -3.55 -7.27 -1.84
CA SER A 52 -2.90 -7.50 -3.15
C SER A 52 -3.02 -6.25 -4.00
N PHE A 53 -1.87 -5.69 -4.39
CA PHE A 53 -1.76 -4.56 -5.31
C PHE A 53 -1.32 -5.07 -6.67
N GLU A 54 -2.12 -4.83 -7.70
CA GLU A 54 -1.86 -5.32 -9.05
C GLU A 54 -1.36 -4.21 -9.96
N HIS A 55 -0.49 -4.59 -10.90
CA HIS A 55 0.19 -3.68 -11.82
C HIS A 55 0.96 -2.58 -11.08
N VAL A 56 1.80 -2.98 -10.13
CA VAL A 56 2.61 -2.05 -9.32
C VAL A 56 3.64 -1.34 -10.21
N LEU A 57 3.60 -0.01 -10.16
CA LEU A 57 4.54 0.87 -10.86
C LEU A 57 5.69 1.29 -9.95
N GLU A 58 5.41 1.53 -8.67
CA GLU A 58 6.39 1.87 -7.65
C GLU A 58 5.86 1.40 -6.29
N TYR A 59 6.76 0.94 -5.43
CA TYR A 59 6.47 0.74 -4.01
C TYR A 59 7.66 1.20 -3.19
N ARG A 60 7.39 1.76 -2.02
CA ARG A 60 8.41 2.24 -1.09
C ARG A 60 8.00 1.95 0.33
N TRP A 61 8.85 1.24 1.05
CA TRP A 61 8.75 1.13 2.49
C TRP A 61 9.50 2.28 3.17
N LYS A 62 8.92 2.82 4.24
CA LYS A 62 9.56 3.77 5.16
C LYS A 62 9.36 3.22 6.56
N ALA A 63 10.47 2.92 7.22
CA ALA A 63 10.45 2.61 8.64
C ALA A 63 10.13 3.91 9.40
N ASP A 64 9.16 3.89 10.31
CA ASP A 64 8.79 5.06 11.10
C ASP A 64 9.72 5.27 12.34
N PHE A 65 10.90 4.63 12.36
CA PHE A 65 11.89 4.72 13.45
C PHE A 65 12.76 5.98 13.47
N VAL A 66 12.18 7.17 13.24
CA VAL A 66 12.93 8.43 13.39
C VAL A 66 12.15 9.45 14.23
N CYS A 67 11.87 9.09 15.48
CA CYS A 67 11.48 10.04 16.54
C CYS A 67 12.68 10.89 17.00
N TYR A 68 13.38 11.57 16.08
CA TYR A 68 14.26 12.68 16.44
C TYR A 68 13.60 14.04 16.21
N GLU A 69 12.43 14.08 15.57
CA GLU A 69 11.61 15.28 15.47
C GLU A 69 10.15 14.92 15.78
N ASP A 70 9.67 15.38 16.94
CA ASP A 70 8.26 15.32 17.34
C ASP A 70 7.42 16.16 16.37
N HIS A 71 6.91 15.54 15.31
CA HIS A 71 5.91 16.13 14.42
C HIS A 71 4.53 15.55 14.79
N PRO A 72 3.77 16.20 15.71
CA PRO A 72 2.45 15.72 16.17
C PRO A 72 1.41 15.62 15.05
N GLU A 73 1.69 16.20 13.88
CA GLU A 73 0.85 16.14 12.68
C GLU A 73 0.78 14.72 12.05
N HIS A 74 1.60 13.78 12.52
CA HIS A 74 1.72 12.41 11.99
C HIS A 74 1.27 11.30 12.95
N GLU A 75 0.67 11.61 14.12
CA GLU A 75 0.22 10.57 15.07
C GLU A 75 -0.83 9.61 14.49
N GLU A 76 -1.66 10.06 13.54
CA GLU A 76 -2.62 9.20 12.84
C GLU A 76 -1.96 8.34 11.74
N ASP A 77 -0.77 8.72 11.23
CA ASP A 77 -0.03 7.95 10.24
C ASP A 77 0.57 6.66 10.85
N ALA A 78 0.60 6.54 12.18
CA ALA A 78 1.17 5.44 12.94
C ALA A 78 0.15 4.38 13.39
N LYS A 79 -1.07 4.37 12.84
CA LYS A 79 -2.06 3.31 13.11
C LYS A 79 -2.19 2.39 11.92
N LEU A 80 -2.52 1.12 12.17
CA LEU A 80 -2.91 0.20 11.10
C LEU A 80 -4.03 0.83 10.25
N GLY A 81 -3.78 1.04 8.96
CA GLY A 81 -4.79 1.64 8.08
C GLY A 81 -4.34 1.74 6.63
N LEU A 82 -5.28 1.45 5.72
CA LEU A 82 -5.10 1.60 4.27
C LEU A 82 -5.88 2.82 3.77
N ILE A 83 -5.20 3.70 3.06
CA ILE A 83 -5.81 4.85 2.40
C ILE A 83 -5.45 4.90 0.91
N GLU A 84 -6.36 5.42 0.11
CA GLU A 84 -6.08 5.93 -1.24
C GLU A 84 -5.89 7.44 -1.18
N ILE A 85 -4.78 7.92 -1.72
CA ILE A 85 -4.45 9.34 -1.81
C ILE A 85 -4.94 9.86 -3.17
N ILE A 86 -6.01 10.66 -3.16
CA ILE A 86 -6.73 11.09 -4.37
C ILE A 86 -5.90 12.08 -5.19
N ASP A 87 -5.36 13.11 -4.54
CA ASP A 87 -4.55 14.16 -5.19
C ASP A 87 -3.05 13.92 -4.95
N SER A 88 -2.57 12.75 -5.38
CA SER A 88 -1.20 12.33 -5.12
C SER A 88 -0.18 13.17 -5.90
N ARG A 89 0.60 14.00 -5.18
CA ARG A 89 1.78 14.69 -5.73
C ARG A 89 2.81 13.71 -6.30
N TYR A 90 2.91 12.50 -5.74
CA TYR A 90 3.83 11.46 -6.22
C TYR A 90 3.42 10.96 -7.60
N VAL A 91 2.13 10.68 -7.81
CA VAL A 91 1.60 10.26 -9.12
C VAL A 91 1.76 11.39 -10.15
N ALA A 92 1.45 12.62 -9.75
CA ALA A 92 1.64 13.79 -10.61
C ALA A 92 3.11 13.96 -11.02
N ASP A 93 4.05 13.85 -10.07
CA ASP A 93 5.49 13.94 -10.33
C ASP A 93 5.98 12.80 -11.24
N MET A 94 5.55 11.55 -10.99
CA MET A 94 5.85 10.40 -11.84
C MET A 94 5.40 10.63 -13.29
N ALA A 95 4.20 11.17 -13.50
CA ALA A 95 3.67 11.48 -14.83
C ALA A 95 4.53 12.50 -15.61
N THR A 96 5.31 13.34 -14.93
CA THR A 96 6.22 14.32 -15.58
C THR A 96 7.57 13.74 -15.99
N LYS A 97 7.94 12.56 -15.46
CA LYS A 97 9.28 11.98 -15.62
C LYS A 97 9.38 10.97 -16.77
N GLY A 98 8.25 10.44 -17.25
CA GLY A 98 8.22 9.45 -18.33
C GLY A 98 8.59 9.98 -19.71
N GLN A 99 8.91 9.07 -20.64
CA GLN A 99 9.17 9.40 -22.05
C GLN A 99 7.95 10.01 -22.75
N LEU A 100 6.75 9.63 -22.32
CA LEU A 100 5.47 10.09 -22.87
C LEU A 100 4.83 11.22 -22.05
N ARG A 101 5.62 11.95 -21.23
CA ARG A 101 5.13 13.02 -20.35
C ARG A 101 4.28 14.09 -21.05
N ASP A 102 4.55 14.36 -22.32
CA ASP A 102 3.86 15.38 -23.13
C ASP A 102 2.57 14.84 -23.81
N TYR A 103 2.19 13.58 -23.54
CA TYR A 103 1.01 12.92 -24.12
C TYR A 103 0.00 12.55 -23.02
N PRO A 104 -0.98 13.43 -22.73
CA PRO A 104 -2.02 13.16 -21.75
C PRO A 104 -2.72 11.82 -21.99
N GLY A 105 -2.98 11.07 -20.92
CA GLY A 105 -3.58 9.73 -21.01
C GLY A 105 -2.58 8.60 -21.29
N LYS A 106 -1.32 8.91 -21.64
CA LYS A 106 -0.26 7.93 -21.93
C LYS A 106 1.02 8.18 -21.13
N ARG A 107 0.99 9.08 -20.15
CA ARG A 107 2.18 9.53 -19.41
C ARG A 107 2.88 8.41 -18.62
N PHE A 108 2.15 7.34 -18.30
CA PHE A 108 2.66 6.16 -17.60
C PHE A 108 3.11 5.02 -18.55
N GLY A 109 2.98 5.19 -19.87
CA GLY A 109 3.35 4.18 -20.86
C GLY A 109 2.20 3.80 -21.78
N LEU A 110 2.51 2.99 -22.80
CA LEU A 110 1.50 2.45 -23.71
C LEU A 110 0.72 1.33 -23.02
N GLY A 111 -0.61 1.37 -23.12
CA GLY A 111 -1.50 0.36 -22.54
C GLY A 111 -1.90 0.62 -21.08
N LEU A 112 -1.36 1.66 -20.43
CA LEU A 112 -1.79 2.09 -19.10
C LEU A 112 -2.70 3.31 -19.23
N ASN A 113 -3.93 3.18 -18.73
CA ASN A 113 -4.81 4.33 -18.61
C ASN A 113 -4.40 5.16 -17.40
N GLU A 114 -3.95 6.38 -17.66
CA GLU A 114 -3.54 7.33 -16.64
C GLU A 114 -4.60 7.53 -15.53
N THR A 115 -5.89 7.52 -15.86
CA THR A 115 -6.95 7.71 -14.86
C THR A 115 -7.15 6.51 -13.94
N GLN A 116 -6.47 5.39 -14.17
CA GLN A 116 -6.48 4.20 -13.31
C GLN A 116 -5.27 4.17 -12.36
N VAL A 117 -4.27 5.02 -12.54
CA VAL A 117 -3.11 5.05 -11.63
C VAL A 117 -3.57 5.61 -10.29
N ARG A 118 -3.29 4.86 -9.22
CA ARG A 118 -3.67 5.18 -7.84
C ARG A 118 -2.44 5.18 -6.95
N HIS A 119 -2.53 5.95 -5.86
CA HIS A 119 -1.55 5.95 -4.79
C HIS A 119 -2.21 5.44 -3.52
N PHE A 120 -1.70 4.32 -3.01
CA PHE A 120 -2.13 3.72 -1.77
C PHE A 120 -1.05 3.92 -0.71
N ARG A 121 -1.49 4.10 0.53
CA ARG A 121 -0.63 4.03 1.70
C ARG A 121 -1.21 3.07 2.70
N ILE A 122 -0.42 2.08 3.10
CA ILE A 122 -0.71 1.23 4.25
C ILE A 122 0.30 1.53 5.35
N SER A 123 -0.20 1.88 6.52
CA SER A 123 0.58 2.05 7.73
C SER A 123 0.40 0.83 8.64
N PHE A 124 1.46 0.45 9.34
CA PHE A 124 1.51 -0.58 10.36
C PHE A 124 2.11 0.00 11.62
N ASP A 125 1.48 -0.21 12.77
CA ASP A 125 1.68 0.62 13.97
C ASP A 125 3.16 0.75 14.38
N ASP A 126 3.87 -0.38 14.48
CA ASP A 126 5.28 -0.39 14.90
C ASP A 126 6.26 -0.74 13.76
N HIS A 127 5.77 -1.12 12.58
CA HIS A 127 6.60 -1.58 11.45
C HIS A 127 6.90 -0.47 10.43
N GLY A 128 6.05 0.56 10.40
CA GLY A 128 6.12 1.67 9.47
C GLY A 128 5.15 1.50 8.30
N ARG A 129 5.43 2.21 7.21
CA ARG A 129 4.45 2.39 6.12
C ARG A 129 4.99 2.01 4.75
N TYR A 130 4.06 1.61 3.90
CA TYR A 130 4.29 1.39 2.47
C TYR A 130 3.49 2.41 1.69
N ASP A 131 4.18 3.18 0.85
CA ASP A 131 3.57 3.97 -0.24
C ASP A 131 3.63 3.10 -1.51
N ILE A 132 2.48 2.86 -2.16
CA ILE A 132 2.35 2.01 -3.36
C ILE A 132 1.65 2.77 -4.47
N ILE A 133 2.23 2.79 -5.66
CA ILE A 133 1.58 3.25 -6.89
C ILE A 133 1.23 2.03 -7.72
N ALA A 134 -0.07 1.79 -7.92
CA ALA A 134 -0.62 0.62 -8.59
C ALA A 134 -1.91 0.99 -9.33
N LEU A 135 -2.44 0.06 -10.12
CA LEU A 135 -3.73 0.26 -10.79
C LEU A 135 -4.90 -0.20 -9.93
N GLU A 136 -4.69 -1.27 -9.17
CA GLU A 136 -5.75 -1.93 -8.40
C GLU A 136 -5.24 -2.36 -7.02
N VAL A 137 -6.17 -2.43 -6.07
CA VAL A 137 -5.95 -3.03 -4.75
C VAL A 137 -7.13 -3.93 -4.43
N SER A 138 -6.85 -5.09 -3.86
CA SER A 138 -7.84 -5.97 -3.27
C SER A 138 -7.49 -6.28 -1.82
N VAL A 139 -8.54 -6.47 -1.01
CA VAL A 139 -8.46 -6.74 0.43
C VAL A 139 -9.18 -8.06 0.67
N ARG A 140 -8.53 -8.97 1.40
CA ARG A 140 -9.12 -10.25 1.80
C ARG A 140 -8.86 -10.49 3.28
N GLU A 141 -9.83 -11.10 3.93
CA GLU A 141 -9.69 -11.71 5.24
C GLU A 141 -9.47 -13.21 5.05
N ILE A 142 -8.47 -13.75 5.73
CA ILE A 142 -8.13 -15.17 5.72
C ILE A 142 -8.27 -15.67 7.15
N VAL A 143 -9.16 -16.63 7.36
CA VAL A 143 -9.33 -17.31 8.64
C VAL A 143 -8.60 -18.65 8.54
N GLU A 144 -7.63 -18.84 9.41
CA GLU A 144 -6.92 -20.12 9.54
C GLU A 144 -7.59 -20.91 10.67
N ASP A 145 -8.30 -21.97 10.28
CA ASP A 145 -8.85 -22.99 11.19
C ASP A 145 -7.85 -24.16 11.26
N ASP A 146 -7.41 -24.52 12.47
CA ASP A 146 -6.50 -25.65 12.74
C ASP A 146 -7.07 -27.03 12.32
#